data_AF-A0A2G1YUA2-F1
#
_entry.id   AF-A0A2G1YUA2-F1
#
_cell.length_a   1.000
_cell.length_b   1.000
_cell.length_c   1.000
_cell.angle_alpha   90.00
_cell.angle_beta   90.00
_cell.angle_gamma   90.00
#
_symmetry.space_group_name_H-M   'P 1'
#
loop_
_entity.id
_entity.type
_entity.pdbx_description
1 polymer ?
#
loop_
_entity_poly.entity_id
_entity_poly.type
_entity_poly.pdbx_seq_one_letter_code
_entity_poly.pdbx_strand_id
1 'polypeptide(L)'
;MSDFINDVIESAGLTMQVVDTEPDVYACTITGTVKPDLEWKRNITTKPGRGSPSLGNVLYYYALRAQEIRQYDDVLGWSNDNKRDLNDPKTIPEFKQLVQDKTDLGLLLGEPIYQTLLTGLEISQAIHNAARY
;
A
#
# COMPACT_ATOMS: atom_id res chain seq x y z
N MET A 1 7.88 15.42 5.87
CA MET A 1 6.75 14.51 5.59
C MET A 1 7.37 13.31 4.85
N SER A 2 7.47 12.18 5.55
CA SER A 2 8.11 10.89 5.23
C SER A 2 9.35 10.89 4.31
N ASP A 3 10.53 11.07 4.91
CA ASP A 3 11.84 10.79 4.30
C ASP A 3 11.93 9.33 3.83
N PHE A 4 11.45 8.40 4.65
CA PHE A 4 11.52 6.96 4.39
C PHE A 4 10.81 6.50 3.11
N ILE A 5 9.75 7.19 2.67
CA ILE A 5 9.04 6.83 1.43
C ILE A 5 9.93 7.15 0.22
N ASN A 6 10.63 8.29 0.25
CA ASN A 6 11.56 8.65 -0.81
C ASN A 6 12.78 7.72 -0.79
N ASP A 7 13.32 7.41 0.39
CA ASP A 7 14.42 6.45 0.54
C ASP A 7 14.07 5.08 -0.06
N VAL A 8 12.85 4.60 0.18
CA VAL A 8 12.36 3.33 -0.38
C VAL A 8 12.22 3.42 -1.90
N ILE A 9 11.64 4.52 -2.42
CA ILE A 9 11.50 4.73 -3.86
C ILE A 9 12.87 4.74 -4.55
N GLU A 10 13.84 5.46 -3.99
CA GLU A 10 15.19 5.55 -4.54
C GLU A 10 15.91 4.19 -4.45
N SER A 11 15.85 3.54 -3.29
CA SER A 11 16.52 2.25 -3.05
C SER A 11 15.98 1.13 -3.94
N ALA A 12 14.68 1.10 -4.19
CA ALA A 12 14.06 0.12 -5.08
C ALA A 12 14.00 0.58 -6.55
N GLY A 13 14.51 1.78 -6.86
CA GLY A 13 14.45 2.38 -8.19
C GLY A 13 13.03 2.43 -8.76
N LEU A 14 12.05 2.76 -7.91
CA LEU A 14 10.65 2.70 -8.28
C LEU A 14 10.28 3.84 -9.24
N THR A 15 9.53 3.48 -10.27
CA THR A 15 8.90 4.44 -11.18
C THR A 15 7.42 4.12 -11.34
N MET A 16 6.62 5.12 -11.69
CA MET A 16 5.19 4.93 -11.92
C MET A 16 4.74 5.62 -13.19
N GLN A 17 4.08 4.86 -14.05
CA GLN A 17 3.32 5.37 -15.17
C GLN A 17 1.85 5.46 -14.76
N VAL A 18 1.19 6.55 -15.17
CA VAL A 18 -0.22 6.81 -14.85
C VAL A 18 -0.97 7.15 -16.11
N VAL A 19 -2.09 6.48 -16.33
CA VAL A 19 -3.00 6.73 -17.46
C VAL A 19 -4.40 6.97 -16.91
N ASP A 20 -5.03 8.05 -17.35
CA ASP A 20 -6.43 8.36 -17.00
C ASP A 20 -7.35 7.37 -17.71
N THR A 21 -8.23 6.67 -16.97
CA THR A 21 -9.18 5.72 -17.55
C THR A 21 -10.61 6.24 -17.48
N GLU A 22 -11.00 6.77 -16.34
CA GLU A 22 -12.33 7.34 -16.06
C GLU A 22 -12.16 8.58 -15.16
N PRO A 23 -13.20 9.42 -14.99
CA PRO A 23 -13.14 10.53 -14.03
C PRO A 23 -12.70 10.04 -12.65
N ASP A 24 -11.61 10.62 -12.14
CA ASP A 24 -10.97 10.27 -10.86
C ASP A 24 -10.43 8.82 -10.76
N VAL A 25 -10.34 8.06 -11.86
CA VAL A 25 -9.77 6.71 -11.90
C VAL A 25 -8.55 6.67 -12.81
N TYR A 26 -7.45 6.15 -12.25
CA TYR A 26 -6.14 6.14 -12.88
C TYR A 26 -5.58 4.72 -12.94
N ALA A 27 -5.24 4.24 -14.13
CA ALA A 27 -4.47 3.03 -14.30
C ALA A 27 -2.99 3.33 -14.04
N CYS A 28 -2.47 2.83 -12.92
CA CYS A 28 -1.10 2.98 -12.49
C CYS A 28 -0.31 1.70 -12.76
N THR A 29 0.85 1.83 -13.37
CA THR A 29 1.84 0.75 -13.51
C THR A 29 3.10 1.16 -12.77
N ILE A 30 3.45 0.41 -11.73
CA ILE A 30 4.65 0.63 -10.92
C ILE A 30 5.67 -0.44 -11.29
N THR A 31 6.91 -0.02 -11.52
CA THR A 31 8.06 -0.89 -11.81
C THR A 31 9.21 -0.52 -10.89
N GLY A 32 10.17 -1.42 -10.72
CA GLY A 32 11.35 -1.20 -9.88
C GLY A 32 12.59 -1.90 -10.43
N THR A 33 13.76 -1.55 -9.90
CA THR A 33 15.04 -2.15 -10.30
C THR A 33 15.33 -3.45 -9.56
N VAL A 34 14.70 -3.69 -8.41
CA VAL A 34 14.87 -4.91 -7.60
C VAL A 34 14.27 -6.13 -8.30
N LYS A 35 13.13 -5.93 -8.96
CA LYS A 35 12.41 -6.92 -9.78
C LYS A 35 12.02 -6.29 -11.12
N PRO A 36 12.97 -6.16 -12.07
CA PRO A 36 12.71 -5.45 -13.32
C PRO A 36 11.65 -6.12 -14.19
N ASP A 37 11.43 -7.43 -14.02
CA ASP A 37 10.44 -8.21 -14.78
C ASP A 37 9.03 -8.15 -14.15
N LEU A 38 8.87 -7.51 -12.98
CA LEU A 38 7.59 -7.38 -12.29
C LEU A 38 6.98 -6.01 -12.56
N GLU A 39 5.80 -6.00 -13.18
CA GLU A 39 4.97 -4.81 -13.31
C GLU A 39 3.79 -4.89 -12.34
N TRP A 40 3.72 -3.96 -11.40
CA TRP A 40 2.60 -3.87 -10.48
C TRP A 40 1.53 -2.92 -11.00
N LYS A 41 0.43 -3.49 -11.50
CA LYS A 41 -0.67 -2.75 -12.12
C LYS A 41 -1.86 -2.61 -11.18
N ARG A 42 -2.38 -1.39 -11.03
CA ARG A 42 -3.52 -1.07 -10.18
C ARG A 42 -4.35 0.06 -10.77
N ASN A 43 -5.68 -0.08 -10.69
CA ASN A 43 -6.59 1.04 -10.89
C ASN A 43 -6.77 1.74 -9.54
N ILE A 44 -6.48 3.03 -9.51
CA ILE A 44 -6.53 3.84 -8.30
C ILE A 44 -7.58 4.92 -8.49
N THR A 45 -8.62 4.87 -7.65
CA THR A 45 -9.62 5.93 -7.57
C THR A 45 -9.16 6.99 -6.58
N THR A 46 -9.08 8.25 -7.02
CA THR A 46 -8.79 9.38 -6.14
C THR A 46 -10.08 10.13 -5.79
N LYS A 47 -10.00 11.09 -4.87
CA LYS A 47 -11.15 11.94 -4.56
C LYS A 47 -11.37 12.94 -5.69
N PRO A 48 -12.61 13.34 -5.98
CA PRO A 48 -12.91 14.36 -6.98
C PRO A 48 -12.03 15.60 -6.85
N GLY A 49 -11.36 15.96 -7.94
CA GLY A 49 -10.49 17.15 -8.03
C GLY A 49 -9.10 16.99 -7.40
N ARG A 50 -8.74 15.80 -6.89
CA ARG A 50 -7.38 15.53 -6.37
C ARG A 50 -6.36 15.29 -7.48
N GLY A 51 -6.82 14.85 -8.66
CA GLY A 51 -5.97 14.51 -9.80
C GLY A 51 -5.27 13.16 -9.65
N SER A 52 -4.29 12.92 -10.52
CA SER A 52 -3.50 11.69 -10.57
C SER A 52 -2.73 11.44 -9.27
N PRO A 53 -2.67 10.19 -8.77
CA PRO A 53 -1.90 9.89 -7.58
C PRO A 53 -0.39 10.01 -7.84
N SER A 54 0.38 10.40 -6.82
CA SER A 54 1.85 10.34 -6.85
C SER A 54 2.36 9.00 -6.33
N LEU A 55 3.51 8.55 -6.81
CA LEU A 55 4.09 7.25 -6.40
C LEU A 55 4.25 7.15 -4.88
N GLY A 56 4.76 8.21 -4.24
CA GLY A 56 4.87 8.25 -2.77
C GLY A 56 3.54 8.08 -2.05
N ASN A 57 2.46 8.71 -2.54
CA ASN A 57 1.13 8.55 -1.95
C ASN A 57 0.59 7.13 -2.13
N VAL A 58 0.82 6.52 -3.31
CA VAL A 58 0.42 5.14 -3.59
C VAL A 58 1.18 4.18 -2.67
N LEU A 59 2.50 4.33 -2.58
CA LEU A 59 3.34 3.48 -1.75
C LEU A 59 2.97 3.59 -0.28
N TYR A 60 2.76 4.81 0.22
CA TYR A 60 2.32 5.04 1.60
C TYR A 60 0.96 4.40 1.88
N TYR A 61 0.00 4.52 0.95
CA TYR A 61 -1.32 3.90 1.09
C TYR A 61 -1.23 2.38 1.19
N TYR A 62 -0.45 1.73 0.33
CA TYR A 62 -0.30 0.27 0.37
C TYR A 62 0.56 -0.19 1.55
N ALA A 63 1.51 0.61 2.04
CA ALA A 63 2.23 0.34 3.27
C ALA A 63 1.29 0.29 4.48
N LEU A 64 0.33 1.21 4.58
CA LEU A 64 -0.70 1.19 5.63
C LEU A 64 -1.54 -0.09 5.57
N ARG A 65 -1.98 -0.49 4.38
CA ARG A 65 -2.73 -1.75 4.20
C ARG A 65 -1.92 -2.98 4.59
N ALA A 66 -0.65 -3.01 4.19
CA ALA A 66 0.27 -4.09 4.52
C ALA A 66 0.50 -4.20 6.03
N GLN A 67 0.65 -3.06 6.72
CA GLN A 67 0.75 -3.00 8.18
C GLN A 67 -0.54 -3.47 8.86
N GLU A 68 -1.71 -3.00 8.39
CA GLU A 68 -3.02 -3.41 8.91
C GLU A 68 -3.19 -4.94 8.85
N ILE A 69 -2.87 -5.56 7.71
CA ILE A 69 -3.08 -7.00 7.53
C ILE A 69 -1.98 -7.86 8.18
N ARG A 70 -0.85 -7.27 8.60
CA ARG A 70 0.25 -7.99 9.26
C ARG A 70 -0.13 -8.57 10.62
N GLN A 71 -1.09 -7.96 11.31
CA GLN A 71 -1.52 -8.39 12.64
C GLN A 71 -2.59 -9.50 12.62
N TYR A 72 -3.04 -9.93 11.43
CA TYR A 72 -4.11 -10.90 11.27
C TYR A 72 -3.60 -12.16 10.56
N ASP A 73 -3.83 -13.31 11.20
CA ASP A 73 -3.52 -14.63 10.61
C ASP A 73 -4.62 -15.08 9.62
N ASP A 74 -5.86 -14.68 9.87
CA ASP A 74 -7.02 -15.07 9.08
C ASP A 74 -8.11 -13.98 9.00
N VAL A 75 -9.12 -14.27 8.17
CA VAL A 75 -10.27 -13.40 7.96
C VAL A 75 -11.17 -13.27 9.20
N LEU A 76 -11.17 -14.25 10.10
CA LEU A 76 -12.01 -14.21 11.31
C LEU A 76 -11.51 -13.12 12.26
N GLY A 77 -10.20 -13.09 12.52
CA GLY A 77 -9.56 -12.06 13.33
C GLY A 77 -9.76 -10.67 12.73
N TRP A 78 -9.48 -10.51 11.44
CA TRP A 78 -9.65 -9.24 10.74
C TRP A 78 -11.10 -8.75 10.75
N SER A 79 -12.06 -9.65 10.48
CA SER A 79 -13.48 -9.31 10.42
C SER A 79 -14.03 -8.88 11.78
N ASN A 80 -13.61 -9.54 12.86
CA ASN A 80 -14.03 -9.20 14.22
C ASN A 80 -13.57 -7.80 14.63
N ASP A 81 -12.28 -7.51 14.46
CA ASP A 81 -11.69 -6.24 14.86
C ASP A 81 -12.19 -5.06 14.00
N ASN A 82 -12.46 -5.31 12.72
CA ASN A 82 -12.96 -4.30 11.78
C ASN A 82 -14.49 -4.26 11.67
N LYS A 83 -15.22 -5.02 12.51
CA LYS A 83 -16.69 -5.10 12.55
C LYS A 83 -17.31 -5.39 11.17
N ARG A 84 -16.68 -6.29 10.41
CA ARG A 84 -17.19 -6.75 9.11
C ARG A 84 -18.07 -7.98 9.31
N ASP A 85 -19.09 -8.11 8.47
CA ASP A 85 -19.98 -9.27 8.46
C ASP A 85 -19.41 -10.34 7.53
N LEU A 86 -19.13 -11.53 8.04
CA LEU A 86 -18.63 -12.65 7.23
C LEU A 86 -19.67 -13.16 6.22
N ASN A 87 -20.95 -12.85 6.41
CA ASN A 87 -22.01 -13.18 5.47
C ASN A 87 -22.12 -12.16 4.33
N ASP A 88 -21.50 -10.99 4.46
CA ASP A 88 -21.40 -10.05 3.33
C ASP A 88 -20.48 -10.68 2.27
N PRO A 89 -20.97 -10.86 1.02
CA PRO A 89 -20.18 -11.46 -0.06
C PRO A 89 -18.89 -10.69 -0.37
N LYS A 90 -18.71 -9.46 0.13
CA LYS A 90 -17.51 -8.64 -0.07
C LYS A 90 -16.43 -8.85 0.98
N THR A 91 -16.76 -9.31 2.20
CA THR A 91 -15.80 -9.38 3.32
C THR A 91 -14.60 -10.27 3.02
N ILE A 92 -14.84 -11.49 2.53
CA ILE A 92 -13.76 -12.43 2.19
C ILE A 92 -12.92 -11.92 1.00
N PRO A 93 -13.52 -11.45 -0.11
CA PRO A 93 -12.76 -10.80 -1.19
C PRO A 93 -11.92 -9.60 -0.73
N GLU A 94 -12.44 -8.73 0.12
CA GLU A 94 -11.70 -7.58 0.66
C GLU A 94 -10.47 -8.04 1.44
N PHE A 95 -10.62 -9.00 2.34
CA PHE A 95 -9.49 -9.59 3.08
C PHE A 95 -8.44 -10.18 2.14
N LYS A 96 -8.87 -10.98 1.15
CA LYS A 96 -7.95 -11.57 0.16
C LYS A 96 -7.21 -10.50 -0.63
N GLN A 97 -7.88 -9.40 -0.98
CA GLN A 97 -7.23 -8.28 -1.67
C GLN A 97 -6.17 -7.61 -0.80
N LEU A 98 -6.42 -7.42 0.51
CA LEU A 98 -5.42 -6.88 1.43
C LEU A 98 -4.19 -7.79 1.55
N VAL A 99 -4.39 -9.10 1.63
CA VAL A 99 -3.30 -10.09 1.64
C VAL A 99 -2.51 -10.06 0.33
N GLN A 100 -3.21 -9.97 -0.80
CA GLN A 100 -2.57 -9.85 -2.12
C GLN A 100 -1.77 -8.56 -2.23
N ASP A 101 -2.33 -7.42 -1.81
CA ASP A 101 -1.66 -6.13 -1.84
C ASP A 101 -0.38 -6.13 -0.97
N LYS A 102 -0.42 -6.76 0.22
CA LYS A 102 0.76 -6.97 1.05
C LYS A 102 1.83 -7.78 0.32
N THR A 103 1.40 -8.90 -0.29
CA THR A 103 2.29 -9.82 -0.99
C THR A 103 2.94 -9.16 -2.20
N ASP A 104 2.15 -8.48 -3.02
CA ASP A 104 2.62 -7.78 -4.21
C ASP A 104 3.59 -6.66 -3.85
N LEU A 105 3.30 -5.91 -2.78
CA LEU A 105 4.21 -4.87 -2.30
C LEU A 105 5.55 -5.44 -1.84
N GLY A 106 5.53 -6.58 -1.12
CA GLY A 106 6.74 -7.30 -0.72
C GLY A 106 7.53 -7.84 -1.91
N LEU A 107 6.85 -8.35 -2.94
CA LEU A 107 7.49 -8.81 -4.18
C LEU A 107 8.14 -7.65 -4.96
N LEU A 108 7.44 -6.52 -5.07
CA LEU A 108 7.91 -5.34 -5.79
C LEU A 108 9.18 -4.76 -5.16
N LEU A 109 9.22 -4.67 -3.84
CA LEU A 109 10.34 -4.06 -3.11
C LEU A 109 11.47 -5.04 -2.80
N GLY A 110 11.16 -6.34 -2.72
CA GLY A 110 12.03 -7.33 -2.10
C GLY A 110 12.09 -7.18 -0.58
N GLU A 111 12.44 -8.28 0.12
CA GLU A 111 12.37 -8.35 1.58
C GLU A 111 13.11 -7.23 2.33
N PRO A 112 14.38 -6.88 2.00
CA PRO A 112 15.12 -5.88 2.77
C PRO A 112 14.45 -4.50 2.73
N ILE A 113 14.04 -4.06 1.54
CA ILE A 113 13.45 -2.73 1.34
C ILE A 113 12.01 -2.70 1.87
N TYR A 114 11.27 -3.80 1.73
CA TYR A 114 9.94 -3.95 2.31
C TYR A 114 9.96 -3.79 3.84
N GLN A 115 10.95 -4.38 4.53
CA GLN A 115 11.10 -4.21 5.98
C GLN A 115 11.47 -2.76 6.35
N THR A 116 12.33 -2.10 5.57
CA THR A 116 12.64 -0.68 5.74
C THR A 116 11.39 0.19 5.63
N LEU A 117 10.53 -0.09 4.64
CA LEU A 117 9.26 0.62 4.45
C LEU A 117 8.35 0.49 5.67
N LEU A 118 8.14 -0.73 6.17
CA LEU A 118 7.26 -0.96 7.33
C LEU A 118 7.83 -0.34 8.61
N THR A 119 9.14 -0.46 8.82
CA THR A 119 9.82 0.15 9.99
C THR A 119 9.71 1.66 9.96
N GLY A 120 9.97 2.28 8.79
CA GLY A 120 9.82 3.73 8.61
C GLY A 120 8.40 4.22 8.86
N LEU A 121 7.40 3.44 8.44
CA LEU A 121 5.99 3.72 8.69
C LEU A 121 5.66 3.70 10.20
N GLU A 122 6.08 2.65 10.91
CA GLU A 122 5.89 2.51 12.37
C GLU A 122 6.51 3.69 13.13
N ILE A 123 7.74 4.07 12.79
CA ILE A 123 8.43 5.22 13.40
C ILE A 123 7.67 6.53 13.10
N SER A 124 7.26 6.73 11.85
CA SER A 124 6.52 7.94 11.45
C SER A 124 5.21 8.08 12.21
N GLN A 125 4.49 6.98 12.45
CA GLN A 125 3.24 6.99 13.22
C GLN A 125 3.50 7.25 14.70
N ALA A 126 4.54 6.65 15.29
CA ALA A 126 4.92 6.86 16.68
C ALA A 126 5.27 8.33 16.96
N ILE A 127 6.06 8.97 16.09
CA ILE A 127 6.40 10.40 16.20
C ILE A 127 5.13 11.26 16.11
N HIS A 128 4.24 10.96 15.16
CA HIS A 128 3.01 11.73 15.00
C HIS A 128 2.08 11.61 16.22
N ASN A 129 2.02 10.43 16.83
CA ASN A 129 1.24 10.20 18.05
C ASN A 129 1.87 10.88 19.27
N ALA A 130 3.21 10.87 19.39
CA ALA A 130 3.91 11.55 20.47
C ALA A 130 3.74 13.08 20.42
N ALA A 131 3.66 13.67 19.23
CA ALA A 131 3.45 15.11 19.05
C ALA A 131 2.01 15.59 19.36
N ARG A 132 1.09 14.68 19.70
CA ARG A 132 -0.28 14.98 20.11
C ARG A 132 -0.47 15.06 21.63
N TYR A 133 0.57 14.76 22.40
CA TYR A 133 0.64 14.91 23.86
C TYR A 133 1.54 16.09 24.22
#